data_AF-A0A8C9ITX5-F1
#
_entry.id   AF-A0A8C9ITX5-F1
#
_cell.length_a   1.000
_cell.length_b   1.000
_cell.length_c   1.000
_cell.angle_alpha   90.00
_cell.angle_beta   90.00
_cell.angle_gamma   90.00
#
_symmetry.space_group_name_H-M   'P 1'
#
loop_
_entity.id
_entity.type
_entity.pdbx_description
1 polymer ?
#
loop_
_entity_poly.entity_id
_entity_poly.type
_entity_poly.pdbx_seq_one_letter_code
_entity_poly.pdbx_strand_id
1 'polypeptide(L)'
;MKSPPCLSPCLSWKRMAGAFFLPFVLPALAPRFKQEQSLALGRAHPPQPRFNWSHLTPLELKNRSVGLGTASTGRGKPHFTLEGHKFLIFGGSIHYFRVPREYWRDRLLKLKACGFNTVTTYVPWNLHEPERGKFDFSGNLDLEAFVRMAAEIGLWVILRPGPYICSEMDLGGLPSWLLRDPRLLLRTTCKGFTEAVEKYFDHLIPRVIPLQYRQGGPVIAVQVENEYGSFNKDKTYMPYLHKALLRRGIVEFLLTSDGEKNVLSGYTKGVLAAINLEKVHKNTFSQLHKVQGASVDAGLLSDTSQAATSSSL
;
A
#
# COMPACT_ATOMS: atom_id res chain seq x y z
N MET A 1 -41.12 60.24 40.09
CA MET A 1 -40.10 60.98 40.86
C MET A 1 -39.05 59.98 41.34
N LYS A 2 -37.77 60.28 41.05
CA LYS A 2 -36.50 59.92 41.73
C LYS A 2 -36.00 58.45 41.75
N SER A 3 -34.88 58.25 41.07
CA SER A 3 -33.77 57.30 41.30
C SER A 3 -32.80 57.81 42.40
N PRO A 4 -31.59 57.22 42.64
CA PRO A 4 -31.15 55.94 43.24
C PRO A 4 -30.23 56.16 44.50
N PRO A 5 -29.44 55.17 45.01
CA PRO A 5 -27.95 55.20 44.85
C PRO A 5 -27.29 53.79 44.68
N CYS A 6 -26.19 53.62 43.91
CA CYS A 6 -24.74 53.70 44.26
C CYS A 6 -24.31 52.70 45.38
N LEU A 7 -23.29 51.80 45.28
CA LEU A 7 -21.90 51.88 44.81
C LEU A 7 -21.26 50.47 44.58
N SER A 8 -20.20 50.49 43.75
CA SER A 8 -19.19 49.50 43.27
C SER A 8 -18.35 48.77 44.37
N PRO A 9 -17.42 47.77 44.13
CA PRO A 9 -16.41 47.78 43.05
C PRO A 9 -15.91 46.45 42.40
N CYS A 10 -15.49 46.64 41.14
CA CYS A 10 -14.28 46.12 40.48
C CYS A 10 -13.95 44.61 40.48
N LEU A 11 -13.93 44.04 39.27
CA LEU A 11 -12.72 43.39 38.75
C LEU A 11 -12.68 43.46 37.22
N SER A 12 -11.56 44.00 36.75
CA SER A 12 -11.26 44.36 35.38
C SER A 12 -10.79 43.15 34.58
N TRP A 13 -11.40 42.87 33.43
CA TRP A 13 -10.72 42.18 32.33
C TRP A 13 -10.56 43.11 31.13
N LYS A 14 -9.33 43.60 30.97
CA LYS A 14 -8.87 44.24 29.75
C LYS A 14 -8.90 43.21 28.60
N ARG A 15 -9.69 43.54 27.58
CA ARG A 15 -9.42 43.35 26.15
C ARG A 15 -8.94 41.95 25.69
N MET A 16 -9.86 41.15 25.18
CA MET A 16 -9.57 40.30 24.02
C MET A 16 -10.37 40.84 22.82
N ALA A 17 -9.67 41.52 21.91
CA ALA A 17 -10.20 41.82 20.59
C ALA A 17 -10.11 40.52 19.76
N GLY A 18 -11.25 39.90 19.48
CA GLY A 18 -11.35 38.82 18.51
C GLY A 18 -11.31 39.40 17.10
N ALA A 19 -10.20 39.20 16.39
CA ALA A 19 -10.11 39.47 14.96
C ALA A 19 -10.74 38.29 14.19
N PHE A 20 -11.86 38.55 13.50
CA PHE A 20 -12.43 37.63 12.53
C PHE A 20 -11.74 37.84 11.17
N PHE A 21 -11.15 36.80 10.59
CA PHE A 21 -10.71 36.79 9.20
C PHE A 21 -11.64 35.89 8.36
N LEU A 22 -12.36 36.53 7.44
CA LEU A 22 -13.06 35.90 6.32
C LEU A 22 -12.05 35.63 5.18
N PRO A 23 -12.08 34.47 4.49
CA PRO A 23 -11.25 34.27 3.31
C PRO A 23 -12.00 34.78 2.08
N PHE A 24 -11.66 35.99 1.63
CA PHE A 24 -11.87 36.42 0.25
C PHE A 24 -10.54 36.24 -0.50
N VAL A 25 -10.48 35.27 -1.41
CA VAL A 25 -9.35 35.09 -2.33
C VAL A 25 -9.63 35.93 -3.57
N LEU A 26 -8.87 37.02 -3.75
CA LEU A 26 -8.72 37.72 -5.03
C LEU A 26 -7.31 37.43 -5.57
N PRO A 27 -7.16 36.93 -6.81
CA PRO A 27 -5.88 36.56 -7.40
C PRO A 27 -5.23 37.79 -8.05
N ALA A 28 -4.59 38.64 -7.26
CA ALA A 28 -3.66 39.64 -7.78
C ALA A 28 -2.86 40.22 -6.62
N LEU A 29 -1.67 39.69 -6.37
CA LEU A 29 -0.50 40.34 -5.74
C LEU A 29 0.57 39.27 -5.44
N ALA A 30 1.17 38.73 -6.50
CA ALA A 30 2.49 38.11 -6.39
C ALA A 30 3.55 39.23 -6.45
N PRO A 31 4.55 39.30 -5.56
CA PRO A 31 5.61 40.30 -5.67
C PRO A 31 6.47 39.99 -6.90
N ARG A 32 6.68 40.99 -7.77
CA ARG A 32 7.68 40.92 -8.84
C ARG A 32 9.08 40.85 -8.23
N PHE A 33 9.79 39.75 -8.47
CA PHE A 33 11.19 39.60 -8.09
C PHE A 33 12.06 40.48 -8.99
N LYS A 34 12.66 41.55 -8.44
CA LYS A 34 13.68 42.37 -9.12
C LYS A 34 15.01 41.63 -9.06
N GLN A 35 15.58 41.35 -10.23
CA GLN A 35 16.94 40.85 -10.36
C GLN A 35 17.90 42.05 -10.29
N GLU A 36 18.55 42.25 -9.15
CA GLU A 36 19.73 43.11 -9.06
C GLU A 36 20.96 42.30 -9.47
N GLN A 37 21.64 42.74 -10.53
CA GLN A 37 22.98 42.29 -10.87
C GLN A 37 23.97 42.91 -9.87
N SER A 38 24.47 42.09 -8.95
CA SER A 38 25.67 42.39 -8.17
C SER A 38 26.75 41.38 -8.53
N LEU A 39 27.77 41.89 -9.22
CA LEU A 39 29.06 41.24 -9.40
C LEU A 39 29.73 41.10 -8.03
N ALA A 40 29.63 39.92 -7.43
CA ALA A 40 30.43 39.54 -6.28
C ALA A 40 30.99 38.13 -6.48
N LEU A 41 32.31 38.03 -6.45
CA LEU A 41 33.12 36.82 -6.54
C LEU A 41 32.85 35.92 -5.32
N GLY A 42 31.74 35.18 -5.34
CA GLY A 42 31.36 34.20 -4.32
C GLY A 42 31.67 32.79 -4.78
N ARG A 43 32.41 32.02 -3.97
CA ARG A 43 32.65 30.58 -4.19
C ARG A 43 31.34 29.87 -4.49
N ALA A 44 31.23 29.30 -5.69
CA ALA A 44 30.11 28.45 -6.06
C ALA A 44 30.06 27.25 -5.09
N HIS A 45 28.99 27.14 -4.31
CA HIS A 45 28.66 25.87 -3.69
C HIS A 45 28.47 24.84 -4.81
N PRO A 46 29.08 23.63 -4.70
CA PRO A 46 28.80 22.59 -5.67
C PRO A 46 27.28 22.36 -5.69
N PRO A 47 26.66 22.22 -6.88
CA PRO A 47 25.25 21.89 -6.96
C PRO A 47 25.03 20.65 -6.10
N GLN A 48 24.13 20.76 -5.12
CA GLN A 48 23.71 19.64 -4.28
C GLN A 48 23.45 18.44 -5.20
N PRO A 49 23.97 17.25 -4.89
CA PRO A 49 23.79 16.11 -5.78
C PRO A 49 22.29 15.90 -5.96
N ARG A 50 21.83 15.95 -7.22
CA ARG A 50 20.45 15.54 -7.54
C ARG A 50 20.27 14.17 -6.91
N PHE A 51 19.15 13.99 -6.22
CA PHE A 51 18.80 12.69 -5.63
C PHE A 51 19.07 11.59 -6.65
N ASN A 52 19.90 10.60 -6.29
CA ASN A 52 20.21 9.51 -7.20
C ASN A 52 19.00 8.56 -7.29
N TRP A 53 18.24 8.68 -8.37
CA TRP A 53 17.04 7.86 -8.62
C TRP A 53 17.36 6.45 -9.13
N SER A 54 18.63 6.10 -9.39
CA SER A 54 19.00 4.79 -9.95
C SER A 54 18.59 3.60 -9.07
N HIS A 55 18.47 3.81 -7.76
CA HIS A 55 18.02 2.79 -6.81
C HIS A 55 16.49 2.67 -6.73
N LEU A 56 15.76 3.66 -7.24
CA LEU A 56 14.31 3.72 -7.21
C LEU A 56 13.69 3.14 -8.47
N THR A 57 14.42 3.00 -9.58
CA THR A 57 13.95 2.22 -10.74
C THR A 57 15.18 1.67 -11.44
N PRO A 58 15.32 0.33 -11.56
CA PRO A 58 16.43 -0.25 -12.29
C PRO A 58 16.40 0.22 -13.75
N LEU A 59 17.56 0.57 -14.30
CA LEU A 59 17.68 1.09 -15.66
C LEU A 59 17.54 -0.01 -16.73
N GLU A 60 17.77 -1.27 -16.35
CA GLU A 60 17.66 -2.42 -17.24
C GLU A 60 16.72 -3.47 -16.62
N LEU A 61 15.58 -3.70 -17.26
CA LEU A 61 14.63 -4.76 -16.93
C LEU A 61 14.28 -5.47 -18.24
N LYS A 62 14.83 -6.66 -18.47
CA LYS A 62 14.79 -7.28 -19.81
C LYS A 62 13.88 -8.51 -19.88
N ASN A 63 13.96 -9.41 -18.91
CA ASN A 63 13.35 -10.74 -19.06
C ASN A 63 12.07 -10.94 -18.24
N ARG A 64 11.83 -10.10 -17.22
CA ARG A 64 10.69 -10.20 -16.28
C ARG A 64 10.53 -11.59 -15.68
N SER A 65 11.61 -12.35 -15.61
CA SER A 65 11.59 -13.76 -15.19
C SER A 65 11.63 -13.88 -13.67
N VAL A 66 12.25 -12.89 -13.00
CA VAL A 66 12.38 -12.79 -11.56
C VAL A 66 11.72 -11.51 -11.09
N GLY A 67 10.59 -11.63 -10.40
CA GLY A 67 9.84 -10.49 -9.86
C GLY A 67 10.55 -9.78 -8.71
N LEU A 68 9.76 -9.10 -7.88
CA LEU A 68 10.26 -8.53 -6.63
C LEU A 68 10.76 -9.66 -5.70
N GLY A 69 11.90 -9.46 -5.06
CA GLY A 69 12.50 -10.40 -4.12
C GLY A 69 13.27 -9.68 -3.03
N THR A 70 13.92 -10.45 -2.17
CA THR A 70 14.83 -9.94 -1.13
C THR A 70 16.19 -10.61 -1.26
N ALA A 71 17.25 -9.86 -0.99
CA ALA A 71 18.61 -10.36 -0.99
C ALA A 71 19.38 -9.83 0.22
N SER A 72 20.32 -10.64 0.73
CA SER A 72 21.29 -10.25 1.75
C SER A 72 22.66 -10.73 1.30
N THR A 73 23.60 -9.82 1.07
CA THR A 73 25.01 -10.22 0.92
C THR A 73 25.52 -10.57 2.31
N GLY A 74 26.34 -11.61 2.47
CA GLY A 74 26.74 -12.14 3.80
C GLY A 74 27.40 -11.15 4.79
N ARG A 75 27.63 -9.88 4.40
CA ARG A 75 28.09 -8.77 5.25
C ARG A 75 27.24 -7.48 5.11
N GLY A 76 26.18 -7.49 4.31
CA GLY A 76 25.36 -6.31 3.98
C GLY A 76 23.98 -6.34 4.63
N LYS A 77 23.30 -5.17 4.63
CA LYS A 77 21.91 -5.08 5.07
C LYS A 77 20.98 -5.74 4.03
N PRO A 78 19.96 -6.50 4.45
CA PRO A 78 18.93 -7.00 3.55
C PRO A 78 18.29 -5.87 2.74
N HIS A 79 17.99 -6.14 1.48
CA HIS A 79 17.37 -5.17 0.57
C HIS A 79 16.42 -5.88 -0.40
N PHE A 80 15.51 -5.10 -0.99
CA PHE A 80 14.67 -5.59 -2.07
C PHE A 80 15.45 -5.65 -3.38
N THR A 81 15.07 -6.57 -4.24
CA THR A 81 15.52 -6.68 -5.62
C THR A 81 14.32 -6.74 -6.55
N LEU A 82 14.44 -6.20 -7.76
CA LEU A 82 13.48 -6.37 -8.85
C LEU A 82 14.28 -6.81 -10.07
N GLU A 83 13.97 -7.98 -10.64
CA GLU A 83 14.80 -8.62 -11.67
C GLU A 83 16.26 -8.83 -11.22
N GLY A 84 16.48 -9.13 -9.93
CA GLY A 84 17.82 -9.29 -9.36
C GLY A 84 18.58 -7.97 -9.13
N HIS A 85 18.10 -6.84 -9.64
CA HIS A 85 18.70 -5.53 -9.38
C HIS A 85 18.21 -4.95 -8.06
N LYS A 86 19.12 -4.40 -7.25
CA LYS A 86 18.77 -3.71 -6.00
C LYS A 86 17.71 -2.65 -6.26
N PHE A 87 16.62 -2.72 -5.50
CA PHE A 87 15.44 -1.90 -5.68
C PHE A 87 14.98 -1.34 -4.33
N LEU A 88 14.57 -0.08 -4.32
CA LEU A 88 13.95 0.56 -3.17
C LEU A 88 12.51 0.92 -3.53
N ILE A 89 11.55 0.41 -2.78
CA ILE A 89 10.14 0.74 -3.00
C ILE A 89 9.86 2.09 -2.33
N PHE A 90 9.49 3.08 -3.15
CA PHE A 90 8.95 4.34 -2.67
C PHE A 90 7.51 4.44 -3.18
N GLY A 91 6.59 3.96 -2.33
CA GLY A 91 5.19 3.76 -2.66
C GLY A 91 4.29 4.85 -2.11
N GLY A 92 3.27 5.24 -2.89
CA GLY A 92 2.19 6.11 -2.42
C GLY A 92 0.82 5.53 -2.77
N SER A 93 -0.17 5.72 -1.89
CA SER A 93 -1.49 5.11 -2.04
C SER A 93 -2.44 6.00 -2.81
N ILE A 94 -3.05 5.47 -3.88
CA ILE A 94 -4.16 6.09 -4.60
C ILE A 94 -5.22 5.02 -4.80
N HIS A 95 -6.43 5.28 -4.33
CA HIS A 95 -7.56 4.36 -4.47
C HIS A 95 -8.40 4.79 -5.68
N TYR A 96 -8.37 4.01 -6.77
CA TYR A 96 -9.08 4.35 -8.02
C TYR A 96 -10.58 4.59 -7.80
N PHE A 97 -11.20 3.84 -6.88
CA PHE A 97 -12.60 3.99 -6.53
C PHE A 97 -12.94 5.28 -5.76
N ARG A 98 -11.95 6.09 -5.36
CA ARG A 98 -12.13 7.40 -4.70
C ARG A 98 -11.85 8.58 -5.62
N VAL A 99 -11.40 8.33 -6.84
CA VAL A 99 -11.03 9.36 -7.80
C VAL A 99 -11.83 9.07 -9.07
N PRO A 100 -12.56 10.04 -9.66
CA PRO A 100 -13.18 9.85 -10.95
C PRO A 100 -12.16 9.45 -12.02
N ARG A 101 -12.54 8.52 -12.90
CA ARG A 101 -11.67 7.90 -13.91
C ARG A 101 -10.92 8.91 -14.77
N GLU A 102 -11.59 10.00 -15.13
CA GLU A 102 -11.07 11.10 -15.92
C GLU A 102 -9.85 11.76 -15.28
N TYR A 103 -9.72 11.65 -13.95
CA TYR A 103 -8.64 12.24 -13.18
C TYR A 103 -7.55 11.26 -12.75
N TRP A 104 -7.69 9.95 -12.98
CA TRP A 104 -6.67 8.97 -12.60
C TRP A 104 -5.29 9.33 -13.13
N ARG A 105 -5.21 9.70 -14.42
CA ARG A 105 -3.95 10.05 -15.06
C ARG A 105 -3.28 11.25 -14.38
N ASP A 106 -4.06 12.30 -14.10
CA ASP A 106 -3.54 13.48 -13.41
C ASP A 106 -2.99 13.13 -12.01
N ARG A 107 -3.71 12.31 -11.23
CA ARG A 107 -3.27 11.96 -9.87
C ARG A 107 -2.00 11.10 -9.90
N LEU A 108 -1.93 10.14 -10.82
CA LEU A 108 -0.76 9.28 -11.01
C LEU A 108 0.47 10.05 -11.52
N LEU A 109 0.28 11.02 -12.43
CA LEU A 109 1.36 11.91 -12.88
C LEU A 109 1.93 12.74 -11.72
N LYS A 110 1.06 13.29 -10.85
CA LYS A 110 1.49 14.03 -9.66
C LYS A 110 2.23 13.13 -8.67
N LEU A 111 1.76 11.89 -8.49
CA LEU A 111 2.45 10.90 -7.67
C LEU A 111 3.86 10.62 -8.22
N LYS A 112 3.99 10.37 -9.53
CA LYS A 112 5.27 10.16 -10.19
C LYS A 112 6.19 11.38 -10.08
N ALA A 113 5.66 12.59 -10.29
CA ALA A 113 6.42 13.84 -10.19
C ALA A 113 6.93 14.12 -8.76
N CYS A 114 6.23 13.62 -7.73
CA CYS A 114 6.68 13.68 -6.34
C CYS A 114 7.86 12.72 -6.04
N GLY A 115 8.22 11.84 -6.98
CA GLY A 115 9.35 10.92 -6.88
C GLY A 115 8.97 9.49 -6.52
N PHE A 116 7.68 9.19 -6.35
CA PHE A 116 7.24 7.81 -6.14
C PHE A 116 7.51 6.95 -7.38
N ASN A 117 7.96 5.72 -7.14
CA ASN A 117 8.16 4.72 -8.19
C ASN A 117 7.05 3.67 -8.22
N THR A 118 6.21 3.64 -7.19
CA THR A 118 5.19 2.61 -6.98
C THR A 118 3.91 3.27 -6.51
N VAL A 119 2.77 2.85 -7.05
CA VAL A 119 1.45 3.16 -6.52
C VAL A 119 0.92 1.93 -5.77
N THR A 120 0.24 2.15 -4.65
CA THR A 120 -0.50 1.08 -3.97
C THR A 120 -2.00 1.37 -4.03
N THR A 121 -2.81 0.34 -4.25
CA THR A 121 -4.28 0.47 -4.25
C THR A 121 -4.93 -0.76 -3.64
N TYR A 122 -6.03 -0.52 -2.92
CA TYR A 122 -6.97 -1.58 -2.53
C TYR A 122 -7.92 -1.93 -3.66
N VAL A 123 -8.58 -3.09 -3.53
CA VAL A 123 -9.71 -3.51 -4.36
C VAL A 123 -10.95 -3.67 -3.45
N PRO A 124 -11.97 -2.80 -3.59
CA PRO A 124 -13.14 -2.81 -2.72
C PRO A 124 -14.16 -3.85 -3.20
N TRP A 125 -14.19 -5.02 -2.55
CA TRP A 125 -15.08 -6.12 -2.93
C TRP A 125 -16.56 -5.67 -2.98
N ASN A 126 -17.03 -4.91 -2.00
CA ASN A 126 -18.40 -4.39 -1.95
C ASN A 126 -18.81 -3.56 -3.18
N LEU A 127 -17.90 -2.81 -3.79
CA LEU A 127 -18.20 -2.05 -5.00
C LEU A 127 -18.15 -2.95 -6.25
N HIS A 128 -17.25 -3.93 -6.26
CA HIS A 128 -17.16 -4.88 -7.37
C HIS A 128 -18.26 -5.93 -7.38
N GLU A 129 -18.87 -6.26 -6.23
CA GLU A 129 -19.99 -7.19 -6.10
C GLU A 129 -21.08 -6.62 -5.18
N PRO A 130 -21.76 -5.54 -5.59
CA PRO A 130 -22.76 -4.86 -4.74
C PRO A 130 -23.96 -5.77 -4.44
N GLU A 131 -24.28 -6.68 -5.36
CA GLU A 131 -25.22 -7.77 -5.15
C GLU A 131 -24.50 -9.10 -5.40
N ARG A 132 -24.83 -10.12 -4.62
CA ARG A 132 -24.23 -11.46 -4.74
C ARG A 132 -24.34 -11.99 -6.17
N GLY A 133 -23.20 -12.27 -6.79
CA GLY A 133 -23.06 -12.77 -8.15
C GLY A 133 -23.11 -11.72 -9.26
N LYS A 134 -23.32 -10.44 -8.95
CA LYS A 134 -23.32 -9.34 -9.94
C LYS A 134 -22.03 -8.56 -9.83
N PHE A 135 -21.11 -8.80 -10.77
CA PHE A 135 -19.80 -8.16 -10.77
C PHE A 135 -19.73 -6.94 -11.69
N ASP A 136 -19.13 -5.85 -11.20
CA ASP A 136 -18.82 -4.65 -11.99
C ASP A 136 -17.31 -4.34 -11.99
N PHE A 137 -16.75 -4.24 -13.18
CA PHE A 137 -15.37 -3.82 -13.45
C PHE A 137 -15.32 -2.78 -14.56
N SER A 138 -16.38 -1.98 -14.69
CA SER A 138 -16.52 -0.94 -15.71
C SER A 138 -16.38 0.46 -15.11
N GLY A 139 -16.24 1.48 -15.98
CA GLY A 139 -16.20 2.87 -15.56
C GLY A 139 -15.15 3.16 -14.48
N ASN A 140 -15.62 3.64 -13.32
CA ASN A 140 -14.76 3.97 -12.18
C ASN A 140 -14.27 2.73 -11.38
N LEU A 141 -14.77 1.53 -11.72
CA LEU A 141 -14.37 0.25 -11.12
C LEU A 141 -13.52 -0.59 -12.08
N ASP A 142 -13.11 -0.06 -13.22
CA ASP A 142 -12.20 -0.74 -14.14
C ASP A 142 -10.76 -0.69 -13.61
N LEU A 143 -10.47 -1.67 -12.73
CA LEU A 143 -9.17 -1.90 -12.10
C LEU A 143 -8.07 -2.11 -13.15
N GLU A 144 -8.35 -2.84 -14.23
CA GLU A 144 -7.34 -3.15 -15.23
C GLU A 144 -6.84 -1.89 -15.92
N ALA A 145 -7.74 -0.98 -16.31
CA ALA A 145 -7.35 0.29 -16.91
C ALA A 145 -6.58 1.17 -15.94
N PHE A 146 -6.95 1.23 -14.65
CA PHE A 146 -6.19 1.98 -13.65
C PHE A 146 -4.74 1.45 -13.53
N VAL A 147 -4.58 0.13 -13.45
CA VAL A 147 -3.27 -0.52 -13.34
C VAL A 147 -2.45 -0.34 -14.62
N ARG A 148 -3.05 -0.52 -15.81
CA ARG A 148 -2.37 -0.25 -17.09
C ARG A 148 -1.94 1.22 -17.22
N MET A 149 -2.76 2.15 -16.76
CA MET A 149 -2.42 3.57 -16.74
C MET A 149 -1.24 3.88 -15.81
N ALA A 150 -1.14 3.21 -14.66
CA ALA A 150 0.04 3.31 -13.81
C ALA A 150 1.31 2.81 -14.53
N ALA A 151 1.20 1.72 -15.30
CA ALA A 151 2.30 1.20 -16.12
C ALA A 151 2.75 2.22 -17.18
N GLU A 152 1.82 2.84 -17.91
CA GLU A 152 2.12 3.87 -18.92
C GLU A 152 2.88 5.07 -18.34
N ILE A 153 2.58 5.44 -17.09
CA ILE A 153 3.23 6.55 -16.38
C ILE A 153 4.61 6.14 -15.82
N GLY A 154 4.92 4.83 -15.83
CA GLY A 154 6.16 4.29 -15.28
C GLY A 154 6.11 4.15 -13.76
N LEU A 155 4.97 3.73 -13.22
CA LEU A 155 4.78 3.34 -11.83
C LEU A 155 4.58 1.82 -11.73
N TRP A 156 5.28 1.20 -10.78
CA TRP A 156 4.96 -0.16 -10.34
C TRP A 156 3.71 -0.17 -9.49
N VAL A 157 3.11 -1.35 -9.29
CA VAL A 157 1.89 -1.51 -8.50
C VAL A 157 2.08 -2.52 -7.39
N ILE A 158 1.69 -2.16 -6.17
CA ILE A 158 1.40 -3.11 -5.10
C ILE A 158 -0.10 -3.19 -4.94
N LEU A 159 -0.67 -4.35 -5.27
CA LEU A 159 -2.11 -4.56 -5.23
C LEU A 159 -2.53 -5.12 -3.87
N ARG A 160 -3.60 -4.57 -3.28
CA ARG A 160 -4.14 -5.01 -1.99
C ARG A 160 -5.57 -5.52 -2.19
N PRO A 161 -5.75 -6.75 -2.72
CA PRO A 161 -7.05 -7.26 -3.19
C PRO A 161 -8.07 -7.57 -2.08
N GLY A 162 -7.65 -7.56 -0.81
CA GLY A 162 -8.51 -7.89 0.33
C GLY A 162 -8.51 -9.39 0.66
N PRO A 163 -9.66 -10.00 0.99
CA PRO A 163 -11.02 -9.53 0.71
C PRO A 163 -11.53 -8.39 1.63
N TYR A 164 -11.00 -8.29 2.84
CA TYR A 164 -11.21 -7.14 3.72
C TYR A 164 -10.06 -6.14 3.51
N ILE A 165 -10.39 -4.86 3.36
CA ILE A 165 -9.41 -3.79 3.07
C ILE A 165 -9.37 -2.69 4.13
N CYS A 166 -10.30 -2.70 5.09
CA CYS A 166 -10.54 -1.57 5.99
C CYS A 166 -10.77 -0.29 5.17
N SER A 167 -9.74 0.57 5.08
CA SER A 167 -9.71 1.76 4.24
C SER A 167 -10.86 2.73 4.55
N GLU A 168 -11.38 2.78 5.78
CA GLU A 168 -12.51 3.64 6.16
C GLU A 168 -13.68 3.51 5.17
N MET A 169 -13.93 2.28 4.71
CA MET A 169 -15.01 1.91 3.81
C MET A 169 -16.13 1.21 4.57
N ASP A 170 -17.35 1.29 4.04
CA ASP A 170 -18.47 0.53 4.58
C ASP A 170 -18.13 -0.96 4.65
N LEU A 171 -18.38 -1.54 5.84
CA LEU A 171 -17.99 -2.90 6.25
C LEU A 171 -16.53 -3.27 5.88
N GLY A 172 -15.63 -2.29 5.83
CA GLY A 172 -14.21 -2.47 5.46
C GLY A 172 -14.00 -3.02 4.05
N GLY A 173 -14.93 -2.71 3.13
CA GLY A 173 -14.91 -3.18 1.76
C GLY A 173 -15.56 -4.54 1.54
N LEU A 174 -16.11 -5.19 2.58
CA LEU A 174 -16.88 -6.42 2.44
C LEU A 174 -18.32 -6.11 1.99
N PRO A 175 -18.93 -6.89 1.08
CA PRO A 175 -20.31 -6.66 0.68
C PRO A 175 -21.30 -6.86 1.84
N SER A 176 -22.27 -5.96 1.99
CA SER A 176 -23.27 -6.01 3.06
C SER A 176 -24.18 -7.24 2.99
N TRP A 177 -24.36 -7.84 1.81
CA TRP A 177 -25.15 -9.06 1.65
C TRP A 177 -24.55 -10.27 2.37
N LEU A 178 -23.27 -10.22 2.79
CA LEU A 178 -22.67 -11.21 3.68
C LEU A 178 -23.35 -11.24 5.06
N LEU A 179 -23.91 -10.10 5.51
CA LEU A 179 -24.57 -9.98 6.80
C LEU A 179 -26.00 -10.57 6.82
N ARG A 180 -26.52 -11.04 5.67
CA ARG A 180 -27.85 -11.65 5.60
C ARG A 180 -27.95 -12.95 6.40
N ASP A 181 -26.85 -13.69 6.54
CA ASP A 181 -26.77 -14.82 7.47
C ASP A 181 -26.13 -14.34 8.79
N PRO A 182 -26.90 -14.23 9.89
CA PRO A 182 -26.38 -13.75 11.16
C PRO A 182 -25.36 -14.71 11.80
N ARG A 183 -25.24 -15.94 11.30
CA ARG A 183 -24.26 -16.93 11.77
C ARG A 183 -22.93 -16.84 11.01
N LEU A 184 -22.84 -15.99 9.99
CA LEU A 184 -21.64 -15.86 9.17
C LEU A 184 -20.51 -15.18 9.96
N LEU A 185 -19.39 -15.87 10.11
CA LEU A 185 -18.20 -15.34 10.77
C LEU A 185 -17.25 -14.76 9.72
N LEU A 186 -17.33 -13.44 9.53
CA LEU A 186 -16.45 -12.71 8.61
C LEU A 186 -14.97 -12.88 8.99
N ARG A 187 -14.08 -12.89 7.99
CA ARG A 187 -12.62 -12.97 8.16
C ARG A 187 -12.17 -14.22 8.95
N THR A 188 -12.86 -15.33 8.72
CA THR A 188 -12.53 -16.66 9.25
C THR A 188 -12.65 -17.72 8.15
N THR A 189 -12.30 -18.96 8.44
CA THR A 189 -12.49 -20.12 7.57
C THR A 189 -13.92 -20.68 7.59
N CYS A 190 -14.89 -19.96 8.16
CA CYS A 190 -16.28 -20.41 8.10
C CYS A 190 -16.71 -20.61 6.64
N LYS A 191 -17.39 -21.74 6.39
CA LYS A 191 -17.68 -22.21 5.03
C LYS A 191 -18.40 -21.16 4.18
N GLY A 192 -19.41 -20.49 4.73
CA GLY A 192 -20.16 -19.48 3.99
C GLY A 192 -19.31 -18.27 3.57
N PHE A 193 -18.37 -17.84 4.42
CA PHE A 193 -17.54 -16.68 4.11
C PHE A 193 -16.44 -17.06 3.12
N THR A 194 -15.81 -18.22 3.31
CA THR A 194 -14.78 -18.72 2.39
C THR A 194 -15.33 -19.01 1.00
N GLU A 195 -16.53 -19.59 0.88
CA GLU A 195 -17.21 -19.76 -0.42
C GLU A 195 -17.49 -18.43 -1.13
N ALA A 196 -17.83 -17.39 -0.39
CA ALA A 196 -18.03 -16.06 -0.94
C ALA A 196 -16.69 -15.43 -1.41
N VAL A 197 -15.65 -15.55 -0.60
CA VAL A 197 -14.29 -15.07 -0.95
C VAL A 197 -13.74 -15.79 -2.18
N GLU A 198 -13.94 -17.10 -2.29
CA GLU A 198 -13.51 -17.88 -3.45
C GLU A 198 -14.20 -17.38 -4.73
N LYS A 199 -15.52 -17.14 -4.70
CA LYS A 199 -16.27 -16.57 -5.84
C LYS A 199 -15.77 -15.18 -6.22
N TYR A 200 -15.49 -14.32 -5.24
CA TYR A 200 -14.90 -13.00 -5.49
C TYR A 200 -13.54 -13.11 -6.17
N PHE A 201 -12.65 -13.95 -5.66
CA PHE A 201 -11.34 -14.17 -6.25
C PHE A 201 -11.39 -14.88 -7.60
N ASP A 202 -12.39 -15.72 -7.87
CA ASP A 202 -12.61 -16.32 -9.20
C ASP A 202 -12.97 -15.27 -10.26
N HIS A 203 -13.52 -14.12 -9.87
CA HIS A 203 -13.78 -13.01 -10.78
C HIS A 203 -12.61 -12.03 -10.83
N LEU A 204 -12.02 -11.70 -9.68
CA LEU A 204 -10.95 -10.71 -9.59
C LEU A 204 -9.63 -11.22 -10.18
N ILE A 205 -9.15 -12.39 -9.75
CA ILE A 205 -7.78 -12.82 -10.02
C ILE A 205 -7.51 -13.03 -11.51
N PRO A 206 -8.41 -13.61 -12.34
CA PRO A 206 -8.18 -13.70 -13.78
C PRO A 206 -7.91 -12.35 -14.47
N ARG A 207 -8.45 -11.25 -13.94
CA ARG A 207 -8.18 -9.87 -14.44
C ARG A 207 -6.81 -9.36 -14.00
N VAL A 208 -6.33 -9.83 -12.85
CA VAL A 208 -5.01 -9.47 -12.30
C VAL A 208 -3.90 -10.27 -12.97
N ILE A 209 -4.14 -11.51 -13.41
CA ILE A 209 -3.12 -12.37 -14.04
C ILE A 209 -2.29 -11.64 -15.11
N PRO A 210 -2.88 -10.99 -16.14
CA PRO A 210 -2.09 -10.31 -17.18
C PRO A 210 -1.40 -9.02 -16.70
N LEU A 211 -1.71 -8.54 -15.50
CA LEU A 211 -1.14 -7.32 -14.91
C LEU A 211 0.06 -7.61 -14.01
N GLN A 212 0.32 -8.89 -13.72
CA GLN A 212 1.49 -9.34 -12.96
C GLN A 212 2.79 -9.01 -13.68
N TYR A 213 3.81 -8.63 -12.93
CA TYR A 213 5.13 -8.29 -13.46
C TYR A 213 5.71 -9.39 -14.35
N ARG A 214 5.64 -10.65 -13.89
CA ARG A 214 6.09 -11.84 -14.62
C ARG A 214 5.26 -12.16 -15.87
N GLN A 215 4.11 -11.51 -16.03
CA GLN A 215 3.25 -11.59 -17.21
C GLN A 215 3.33 -10.31 -18.07
N GLY A 216 4.30 -9.43 -17.81
CA GLY A 216 4.49 -8.19 -18.57
C GLY A 216 3.74 -6.97 -18.04
N GLY A 217 3.01 -7.08 -16.93
CA GLY A 217 2.33 -5.95 -16.28
C GLY A 217 3.16 -5.22 -15.22
N PRO A 218 2.59 -4.24 -14.50
CA PRO A 218 3.31 -3.45 -13.50
C PRO A 218 3.17 -3.97 -12.05
N VAL A 219 2.35 -5.01 -11.80
CA VAL A 219 2.08 -5.49 -10.44
C VAL A 219 3.28 -6.30 -9.95
N ILE A 220 4.04 -5.75 -9.00
CA ILE A 220 5.27 -6.37 -8.47
C ILE A 220 5.06 -7.08 -7.13
N ALA A 221 3.95 -6.77 -6.43
CA ALA A 221 3.59 -7.44 -5.19
C ALA A 221 2.08 -7.42 -4.94
N VAL A 222 1.61 -8.39 -4.15
CA VAL A 222 0.20 -8.52 -3.75
C VAL A 222 0.11 -8.72 -2.24
N GLN A 223 -0.73 -7.94 -1.58
CA GLN A 223 -0.96 -8.10 -0.15
C GLN A 223 -2.01 -9.18 0.14
N VAL A 224 -1.71 -10.06 1.10
CA VAL A 224 -2.64 -11.06 1.62
C VAL A 224 -3.38 -10.46 2.82
N GLU A 225 -4.70 -10.28 2.69
CA GLU A 225 -5.55 -9.67 3.74
C GLU A 225 -5.11 -8.24 4.12
N ASN A 226 -5.62 -7.71 5.22
CA ASN A 226 -5.29 -6.40 5.75
C ASN A 226 -5.38 -6.34 7.28
N GLU A 227 -4.23 -6.16 7.93
CA GLU A 227 -4.11 -5.99 9.39
C GLU A 227 -4.84 -7.10 10.17
N TYR A 228 -4.67 -8.35 9.72
CA TYR A 228 -5.36 -9.48 10.33
C TYR A 228 -4.98 -9.66 11.78
N GLY A 229 -3.76 -9.28 12.19
CA GLY A 229 -3.31 -9.38 13.57
C GLY A 229 -4.15 -8.58 14.55
N SER A 230 -4.81 -7.51 14.10
CA SER A 230 -5.76 -6.72 14.88
C SER A 230 -7.11 -7.43 15.08
N PHE A 231 -7.39 -8.47 14.30
CA PHE A 231 -8.61 -9.29 14.38
C PHE A 231 -8.34 -10.68 14.95
N ASN A 232 -7.42 -11.44 14.32
CA ASN A 232 -6.80 -12.69 14.76
C ASN A 232 -7.76 -13.70 15.44
N LYS A 233 -8.96 -13.89 14.87
CA LYS A 233 -9.95 -14.82 15.43
C LYS A 233 -9.79 -16.25 14.91
N ASP A 234 -9.08 -16.44 13.79
CA ASP A 234 -8.89 -17.75 13.17
C ASP A 234 -7.50 -17.87 12.55
N LYS A 235 -6.66 -18.72 13.17
CA LYS A 235 -5.28 -18.96 12.75
C LYS A 235 -5.16 -19.68 11.39
N THR A 236 -6.24 -20.31 10.92
CA THR A 236 -6.26 -21.05 9.65
C THR A 236 -6.66 -20.18 8.46
N TYR A 237 -7.20 -18.99 8.71
CA TYR A 237 -7.71 -18.10 7.67
C TYR A 237 -6.61 -17.45 6.81
N MET A 238 -5.52 -16.96 7.42
CA MET A 238 -4.42 -16.37 6.66
C MET A 238 -3.70 -17.40 5.76
N PRO A 239 -3.38 -18.63 6.23
CA PRO A 239 -2.90 -19.70 5.35
C PRO A 239 -3.89 -20.06 4.23
N TYR A 240 -5.20 -20.02 4.51
CA TYR A 240 -6.23 -20.27 3.51
C TYR A 240 -6.21 -19.22 2.39
N LEU A 241 -6.21 -17.93 2.72
CA LEU A 241 -6.16 -16.85 1.73
C LEU A 241 -4.87 -16.88 0.90
N HIS A 242 -3.73 -17.13 1.56
CA HIS A 242 -2.45 -17.29 0.89
C HIS A 242 -2.54 -18.39 -0.20
N LYS A 243 -3.06 -19.58 0.14
CA LYS A 243 -3.27 -20.66 -0.83
C LYS A 243 -4.30 -20.29 -1.89
N ALA A 244 -5.36 -19.55 -1.53
CA ALA A 244 -6.40 -19.13 -2.46
C ALA A 244 -5.86 -18.22 -3.57
N LEU A 245 -4.93 -17.32 -3.26
CA LEU A 245 -4.26 -16.45 -4.23
C LEU A 245 -3.31 -17.25 -5.14
N LEU A 246 -2.44 -18.09 -4.54
CA LEU A 246 -1.48 -18.89 -5.31
C LEU A 246 -2.17 -19.85 -6.29
N ARG A 247 -3.22 -20.56 -5.84
CA ARG A 247 -3.98 -21.51 -6.68
C ARG A 247 -4.65 -20.85 -7.89
N ARG A 248 -4.91 -19.54 -7.81
CA ARG A 248 -5.52 -18.76 -8.90
C ARG A 248 -4.50 -18.07 -9.80
N GLY A 249 -3.20 -18.36 -9.61
CA GLY A 249 -2.15 -17.89 -10.51
C GLY A 249 -1.51 -16.57 -10.08
N ILE A 250 -1.68 -16.13 -8.84
CA ILE A 250 -0.81 -15.08 -8.30
C ILE A 250 0.59 -15.67 -8.06
N VAL A 251 1.58 -15.13 -8.75
CA VAL A 251 2.99 -15.57 -8.73
C VAL A 251 3.95 -14.49 -8.21
N GLU A 252 3.44 -13.29 -7.97
CA GLU A 252 4.21 -12.15 -7.51
C GLU A 252 4.50 -12.21 -6.01
N PHE A 253 5.42 -11.34 -5.58
CA PHE A 253 5.82 -11.24 -4.19
C PHE A 253 4.62 -10.99 -3.27
N LEU A 254 4.41 -11.87 -2.28
CA LEU A 254 3.32 -11.74 -1.34
C LEU A 254 3.79 -11.08 -0.04
N LEU A 255 2.98 -10.17 0.48
CA LEU A 255 3.20 -9.56 1.80
C LEU A 255 1.94 -9.54 2.68
N THR A 256 2.13 -9.47 4.00
CA THR A 256 1.10 -9.04 4.96
C THR A 256 1.48 -7.69 5.54
N SER A 257 0.53 -7.00 6.17
CA SER A 257 0.75 -5.69 6.76
C SER A 257 -0.10 -5.57 8.03
N ASP A 258 0.55 -5.28 9.15
CA ASP A 258 -0.07 -5.22 10.48
C ASP A 258 0.54 -4.09 11.31
N GLY A 259 -0.16 -3.63 12.34
CA GLY A 259 0.46 -2.74 13.33
C GLY A 259 1.62 -3.43 14.08
N GLU A 260 2.59 -2.64 14.57
CA GLU A 260 3.77 -3.16 15.30
C GLU A 260 3.43 -4.21 16.38
N LYS A 261 2.37 -3.96 17.16
CA LYS A 261 1.95 -4.85 18.26
C LYS A 261 1.25 -6.13 17.77
N ASN A 262 0.77 -6.12 16.52
CA ASN A 262 -0.14 -7.13 15.99
C ASN A 262 0.55 -8.02 14.93
N VAL A 263 1.75 -7.66 14.46
CA VAL A 263 2.46 -8.41 13.41
C VAL A 263 2.70 -9.88 13.73
N LEU A 264 2.95 -10.23 15.01
CA LEU A 264 3.09 -11.63 15.45
C LEU A 264 1.81 -12.46 15.31
N SER A 265 0.67 -11.79 15.24
CA SER A 265 -0.66 -12.40 15.14
C SER A 265 -1.21 -12.38 13.71
N GLY A 266 -0.72 -11.48 12.86
CA GLY A 266 -1.23 -11.28 11.50
C GLY A 266 -0.38 -11.90 10.39
N TYR A 267 0.90 -12.20 10.66
CA TYR A 267 1.77 -12.79 9.64
C TYR A 267 1.34 -14.21 9.24
N THR A 268 1.74 -14.61 8.03
CA THR A 268 1.56 -15.98 7.55
C THR A 268 2.85 -16.50 6.93
N LYS A 269 3.14 -17.78 7.09
CA LYS A 269 4.39 -18.40 6.61
C LYS A 269 4.46 -18.33 5.08
N GLY A 270 5.65 -18.03 4.56
CA GLY A 270 5.90 -17.89 3.12
C GLY A 270 5.47 -16.55 2.52
N VAL A 271 5.04 -15.60 3.36
CA VAL A 271 4.62 -14.26 2.96
C VAL A 271 5.42 -13.25 3.78
N LEU A 272 5.94 -12.19 3.14
CA LEU A 272 6.74 -11.19 3.84
C LEU A 272 5.85 -10.40 4.80
N ALA A 273 6.17 -10.38 6.09
CA ALA A 273 5.52 -9.46 7.01
C ALA A 273 6.00 -8.02 6.79
N ALA A 274 5.10 -7.05 6.77
CA ALA A 274 5.38 -5.63 6.85
C ALA A 274 4.62 -5.02 8.05
N ILE A 275 5.04 -3.83 8.50
CA ILE A 275 4.38 -3.12 9.59
C ILE A 275 3.86 -1.76 9.18
N ASN A 276 2.67 -1.40 9.67
CA ASN A 276 2.10 -0.06 9.56
C ASN A 276 2.52 0.76 10.78
N LEU A 277 3.05 1.94 10.53
CA LEU A 277 3.63 2.80 11.56
C LEU A 277 3.13 4.23 11.41
N GLU A 278 2.70 4.82 12.51
CA GLU A 278 2.45 6.26 12.61
C GLU A 278 3.73 7.02 12.97
N LYS A 279 4.57 6.42 13.82
CA LYS A 279 5.82 7.00 14.33
C LYS A 279 6.89 5.92 14.44
N VAL A 280 8.15 6.33 14.37
CA VAL A 280 9.32 5.47 14.59
C VAL A 280 9.89 5.76 15.98
N HIS A 281 10.10 4.72 16.77
CA HIS A 281 10.71 4.78 18.10
C HIS A 281 11.78 3.69 18.27
N LYS A 282 12.49 3.74 19.39
CA LYS A 282 13.45 2.70 19.74
C LYS A 282 12.71 1.36 19.86
N ASN A 283 13.14 0.36 19.08
CA ASN A 283 12.60 -1.00 19.01
C ASN A 283 11.35 -1.22 18.15
N THR A 284 10.92 -0.25 17.32
CA THR A 284 9.78 -0.41 16.41
C THR A 284 9.81 -1.69 15.57
N PHE A 285 11.00 -2.11 15.11
CA PHE A 285 11.15 -3.27 14.23
C PHE A 285 11.40 -4.60 14.97
N SER A 286 11.45 -4.58 16.31
CA SER A 286 11.83 -5.76 17.11
C SER A 286 10.91 -6.96 16.88
N GLN A 287 9.60 -6.75 16.85
CA GLN A 287 8.64 -7.83 16.60
C GLN A 287 8.68 -8.29 15.14
N LEU A 288 8.86 -7.36 14.21
CA LEU A 288 9.00 -7.68 12.79
C LEU A 288 10.22 -8.58 12.53
N HIS A 289 11.36 -8.28 13.16
CA HIS A 289 12.57 -9.10 13.05
C HIS A 289 12.39 -10.53 13.56
N LYS A 290 11.57 -10.77 14.58
CA LYS A 290 11.27 -12.12 15.06
C LYS A 290 10.51 -12.94 14.00
N VAL A 291 9.55 -12.32 13.33
CA VAL A 291 8.77 -12.96 12.27
C VAL A 291 9.62 -13.24 11.04
N GLN A 292 10.39 -12.24 10.61
CA GLN A 292 11.18 -12.36 9.39
C GLN A 292 12.43 -13.23 9.59
N GLY A 293 13.07 -13.20 10.77
CA GLY A 293 14.22 -14.04 11.12
C GLY A 293 13.89 -15.55 11.08
N ALA A 294 12.70 -15.95 11.53
CA ALA A 294 12.25 -17.34 11.42
C ALA A 294 11.88 -17.78 10.00
N SER A 295 11.66 -16.83 9.07
CA SER A 295 11.30 -17.13 7.67
C SER A 295 12.50 -17.29 6.75
N VAL A 296 13.65 -16.68 7.07
CA VAL A 296 14.87 -16.76 6.27
C VAL A 296 15.48 -18.17 6.29
N ASP A 297 15.36 -18.90 7.41
CA ASP A 297 15.88 -20.27 7.52
C ASP A 297 15.07 -21.30 6.72
N ALA A 298 13.82 -21.00 6.37
CA ALA A 298 12.97 -21.93 5.60
C ALA A 298 13.22 -21.87 4.08
N GLY A 299 13.85 -20.80 3.58
CA GLY A 299 14.18 -20.62 2.15
C GLY A 299 15.56 -21.15 1.76
N LEU A 300 16.43 -21.48 2.71
CA LEU A 300 17.77 -22.02 2.45
C LEU A 300 17.85 -23.55 2.38
N LEU A 301 16.77 -24.27 2.74
CA LEU A 301 16.78 -25.73 2.87
C LEU A 301 16.13 -26.48 1.70
N SER A 302 15.67 -25.81 0.63
CA SER A 302 15.04 -26.48 -0.52
C SER A 302 15.93 -26.66 -1.76
N ASP A 303 17.20 -26.21 -1.74
CA ASP A 303 18.07 -26.23 -2.94
C ASP A 303 19.31 -27.13 -2.87
N THR A 304 19.40 -28.05 -1.89
CA THR A 304 20.55 -28.96 -1.78
C THR A 304 20.16 -30.40 -1.40
N SER A 305 19.35 -31.08 -2.22
CA SER A 305 19.32 -32.55 -2.21
C SER A 305 18.63 -33.16 -3.44
N GLN A 306 19.07 -32.84 -4.66
CA GLN A 306 18.82 -33.73 -5.81
C GLN A 306 19.76 -33.42 -6.98
N ALA A 307 21.05 -33.67 -6.78
CA ALA A 307 21.98 -33.91 -7.89
C ALA A 307 23.17 -34.75 -7.40
N ALA A 308 23.53 -35.75 -8.21
CA ALA A 308 24.71 -36.61 -8.16
C ALA A 308 24.66 -37.86 -7.26
N THR A 309 24.29 -39.00 -7.86
CA THR A 309 25.13 -40.20 -8.09
C THR A 309 24.24 -41.29 -8.70
N SER A 310 24.64 -42.16 -9.62
CA SER A 310 25.62 -42.20 -10.71
C SER A 310 25.25 -43.45 -11.52
N SER A 311 25.54 -43.42 -12.81
CA SER A 311 25.47 -44.53 -13.77
C SER A 311 26.29 -45.77 -13.37
N SER A 312 26.02 -46.87 -14.10
CA SER A 312 26.79 -48.12 -14.32
C SER A 312 26.84 -49.17 -13.20
N LEU A 313 25.97 -50.18 -13.26
CA LEU A 313 26.16 -51.49 -13.90
C LEU A 313 24.80 -52.21 -14.00
#